data_AF-A0A350YJM9-F1
#
_entry.id   AF-A0A350YJM9-F1
#
_cell.length_a   1.000
_cell.length_b   1.000
_cell.length_c   1.000
_cell.angle_alpha   90.00
_cell.angle_beta   90.00
_cell.angle_gamma   90.00
#
_symmetry.space_group_name_H-M   'P 1'
#
loop_
_entity.id
_entity.type
_entity.pdbx_description
1 polymer ?
#
loop_
_entity_poly.entity_id
_entity_poly.type
_entity_poly.pdbx_seq_one_letter_code
_entity_poly.pdbx_strand_id
1 'polypeptide(L)'
;MDKQLIQKAMDYFLGRKNDIDPLMEEKAAEEALAGTPAQESSESSSAMMRTLVGPVSAVGEDFFPADLIGGCCPRVVGSEQEIVWNAAAEASDSERVHVVWHAMGQKIWYLAVRSTDMSSRPNTWCPFASLLPGMKDAKEPPVIYTNFSDESATMMTVMQDGLQIHRGTTSVVRAKAERMSRELNNAPIEEMVPDRIQMLTPVPWFSLSMFEDRARRVLAAASIAAAMVISFLSIIVWFVAAMSAMNSSADIEDIQKRSEAKSLSLLKSVQEQRASPMREQLARFADVNDGLLALNGYLDIYFIERDKAVWRAILPENITSDRISELGAQTLDTSGGQGVVIGNTREALNIGRKGGKK
;
A
#
# COMPACT_ATOMS: atom_id res chain seq x y z
N MET A 1 -29.07 33.96 4.74
CA MET A 1 -27.73 33.47 4.34
C MET A 1 -26.79 34.65 4.44
N ASP A 2 -25.84 34.56 5.38
CA ASP A 2 -25.27 35.72 6.05
C ASP A 2 -24.15 36.38 5.23
N LYS A 3 -24.35 37.65 4.82
CA LYS A 3 -23.43 38.37 3.93
C LYS A 3 -22.04 38.56 4.55
N GLN A 4 -21.93 38.50 5.88
CA GLN A 4 -20.65 38.59 6.58
C GLN A 4 -19.77 37.35 6.41
N LEU A 5 -20.36 36.16 6.24
CA LEU A 5 -19.59 34.92 6.08
C LEU A 5 -18.93 34.83 4.69
N ILE A 6 -19.62 35.35 3.67
CA ILE A 6 -19.13 35.39 2.29
C ILE A 6 -17.99 36.41 2.15
N GLN A 7 -18.07 37.55 2.85
CA GLN A 7 -17.01 38.55 2.86
C GLN A 7 -15.72 38.00 3.50
N LYS A 8 -15.85 37.28 4.62
CA LYS A 8 -14.71 36.68 5.34
C LYS A 8 -14.01 35.56 4.53
N ALA A 9 -14.77 34.79 3.75
CA ALA A 9 -14.21 33.77 2.88
C ALA A 9 -13.49 34.37 1.66
N MET A 10 -14.00 35.49 1.11
CA MET A 10 -13.34 36.21 0.02
C MET A 10 -12.03 36.87 0.45
N ASP A 11 -11.97 37.43 1.66
CA ASP A 11 -10.75 38.04 2.17
C ASP A 11 -9.65 37.01 2.45
N TYR A 12 -10.02 35.77 2.80
CA TYR A 12 -9.08 34.66 2.97
C TYR A 12 -8.54 34.12 1.62
N PHE A 13 -9.36 34.18 0.57
CA PHE A 13 -9.00 33.64 -0.75
C PHE A 13 -8.16 34.62 -1.59
N LEU A 14 -8.23 35.92 -1.32
CA LEU A 14 -7.55 36.95 -2.12
C LEU A 14 -6.14 37.31 -1.66
N GLY A 15 -5.54 36.56 -0.72
CA GLY A 15 -4.10 36.62 -0.46
C GLY A 15 -3.54 38.03 -0.19
N ARG A 16 -4.32 38.89 0.48
CA ARG A 16 -3.82 40.17 0.98
C ARG A 16 -2.91 39.89 2.17
N LYS A 17 -1.60 39.83 1.91
CA LYS A 17 -0.57 40.05 2.93
C LYS A 17 -0.88 41.41 3.56
N ASN A 18 -1.43 41.40 4.76
CA ASN A 18 -1.40 42.59 5.61
C ASN A 18 0.05 42.78 6.02
N ASP A 19 0.58 43.97 5.76
CA ASP A 19 1.79 44.47 6.38
C ASP A 19 1.56 44.48 7.89
N ILE A 20 2.11 43.48 8.57
CA ILE A 20 2.20 43.42 10.02
C ILE A 20 3.52 44.11 10.35
N ASP A 21 3.43 45.22 11.07
CA ASP A 21 4.57 45.99 11.56
C ASP A 21 5.56 45.07 12.32
N PRO A 22 6.84 45.01 11.92
CA PRO A 22 7.85 44.13 12.53
C PRO A 22 8.27 44.54 13.95
N LEU A 23 7.63 45.55 14.54
CA LEU A 23 7.92 46.05 15.90
C LEU A 23 7.00 45.48 16.99
N MET A 24 5.97 44.71 16.62
CA MET A 24 5.08 44.04 17.57
C MET A 24 5.46 42.57 17.84
N GLU A 25 6.34 41.97 17.02
CA GLU A 25 6.83 40.60 17.27
C GLU A 25 7.94 40.53 18.33
N GLU A 26 8.73 41.59 18.52
CA GLU A 26 9.84 41.57 19.48
C GLU A 26 9.35 41.70 20.94
N LYS A 27 8.24 42.41 21.19
CA LYS A 27 7.65 42.52 22.54
C LYS A 27 6.78 41.32 22.94
N ALA A 28 6.16 40.64 21.97
CA ALA A 28 5.40 39.42 22.26
C ALA A 28 6.32 38.21 22.52
N ALA A 29 7.55 38.23 22.00
CA ALA A 29 8.55 37.20 22.25
C ALA A 29 9.22 37.32 23.64
N GLU A 30 9.31 38.52 24.21
CA GLU A 30 9.96 38.75 25.51
C GLU A 30 9.03 38.45 26.70
N GLU A 31 7.71 38.69 26.58
CA GLU A 31 6.72 38.31 27.61
C GLU A 31 6.38 36.81 27.65
N ALA A 32 6.74 36.04 26.60
CA ALA A 32 6.57 34.59 26.58
C ALA A 32 7.73 33.84 27.29
N LEU A 33 8.83 34.51 27.64
CA LEU A 33 10.00 33.89 28.26
C LEU A 33 10.06 34.04 29.80
N ALA A 34 9.11 34.75 30.41
CA ALA A 34 9.09 35.04 31.84
C ALA A 34 7.85 34.45 32.53
N GLY A 35 7.90 33.15 32.80
CA GLY A 35 7.18 32.56 33.94
C GLY A 35 6.08 31.57 33.61
N THR A 36 6.42 30.29 33.61
CA THR A 36 5.57 29.23 34.21
C THR A 36 6.49 28.09 34.67
N PRO A 37 6.47 27.68 35.95
CA PRO A 37 7.32 26.60 36.44
C PRO A 37 6.92 25.26 35.80
N ALA A 38 7.94 24.54 35.35
CA ALA A 38 7.87 23.20 34.79
C ALA A 38 7.43 22.18 35.85
N GLN A 39 6.14 21.86 35.90
CA GLN A 39 5.58 20.70 36.58
C GLN A 39 4.40 20.21 35.75
N GLU A 40 4.62 19.35 34.75
CA GLU A 40 3.57 18.47 34.17
C GLU A 40 4.09 17.48 33.11
N SER A 41 5.30 17.67 32.56
CA SER A 41 5.84 16.76 31.52
C SER A 41 6.50 15.47 32.02
N SER A 42 6.64 15.30 33.35
CA SER A 42 7.22 14.08 33.95
C SER A 42 6.20 12.93 34.04
N GLU A 43 4.90 13.23 34.17
CA GLU A 43 3.89 12.19 34.39
C GLU A 43 3.53 11.42 33.12
N SER A 44 3.53 12.05 31.95
CA SER A 44 3.14 11.41 30.68
C SER A 44 4.15 10.34 30.23
N SER A 45 5.44 10.61 30.35
CA SER A 45 6.52 9.64 30.13
C SER A 45 6.44 8.48 31.13
N SER A 46 6.07 8.77 32.38
CA SER A 46 5.89 7.76 33.43
C SER A 46 4.64 6.89 33.20
N ALA A 47 3.57 7.45 32.63
CA ALA A 47 2.32 6.75 32.36
C ALA A 47 2.45 5.82 31.15
N MET A 48 3.17 6.25 30.11
CA MET A 48 3.54 5.38 29.00
C MET A 48 4.50 4.28 29.44
N MET A 49 5.51 4.59 30.27
CA MET A 49 6.37 3.56 30.89
C MET A 49 5.56 2.57 31.75
N ARG A 50 4.62 3.03 32.58
CA ARG A 50 3.77 2.14 33.39
C ARG A 50 2.87 1.25 32.54
N THR A 51 2.33 1.78 31.45
CA THR A 51 1.49 1.01 30.52
C THR A 51 2.31 0.01 29.71
N LEU A 52 3.56 0.35 29.39
CA LEU A 52 4.50 -0.52 28.68
C LEU A 52 5.14 -1.57 29.60
N VAL A 53 5.25 -1.33 30.91
CA VAL A 53 5.86 -2.28 31.87
C VAL A 53 4.85 -3.35 32.34
N GLY A 54 3.55 -3.14 32.10
CA GLY A 54 2.48 -3.99 32.63
C GLY A 54 2.20 -3.66 34.11
N PRO A 55 1.06 -4.10 34.65
CA PRO A 55 0.81 -3.95 36.08
C PRO A 55 1.95 -4.62 36.83
N VAL A 56 2.54 -3.92 37.80
CA VAL A 56 3.44 -4.50 38.80
C VAL A 56 2.58 -5.43 39.65
N SER A 57 2.22 -6.59 39.10
CA SER A 57 1.51 -7.65 39.79
C SER A 57 2.38 -8.10 40.95
N ALA A 58 1.78 -8.16 42.14
CA ALA A 58 2.32 -8.66 43.41
C ALA A 58 3.79 -9.08 43.33
N VAL A 59 4.68 -8.22 43.81
CA VAL A 59 6.08 -8.60 43.98
C VAL A 59 6.09 -9.88 44.82
N GLY A 60 6.64 -10.94 44.24
CA GLY A 60 6.60 -12.29 44.79
C GLY A 60 7.59 -12.48 45.93
N GLU A 61 7.94 -13.73 46.17
CA GLU A 61 8.88 -14.12 47.22
C GLU A 61 10.26 -13.45 47.03
N ASP A 62 10.94 -13.21 48.14
CA ASP A 62 12.32 -12.73 48.12
C ASP A 62 13.26 -13.83 47.61
N PHE A 63 14.20 -13.44 46.76
CA PHE A 63 15.15 -14.36 46.15
C PHE A 63 16.51 -13.71 46.01
N PHE A 64 17.56 -14.48 46.33
CA PHE A 64 18.95 -14.09 46.16
C PHE A 64 19.58 -14.92 45.04
N PRO A 65 19.69 -14.35 43.82
CA PRO A 65 20.22 -15.08 42.68
C PRO A 65 21.64 -15.62 42.88
N ALA A 66 21.95 -16.70 42.16
CA ALA A 66 23.28 -17.30 42.11
C ALA A 66 24.32 -16.31 41.58
N ASP A 67 24.06 -15.80 40.38
CA ASP A 67 24.98 -14.93 39.66
C ASP A 67 24.49 -13.48 39.74
N LEU A 68 24.33 -13.00 40.98
CA LEU A 68 24.03 -11.60 41.24
C LEU A 68 25.28 -10.76 41.03
N ILE A 69 25.18 -9.79 40.13
CA ILE A 69 26.25 -8.86 39.78
C ILE A 69 25.84 -7.46 40.25
N GLY A 70 26.80 -6.72 40.77
CA GLY A 70 26.58 -5.34 41.19
C GLY A 70 27.76 -4.49 40.77
N GLY A 71 27.46 -3.26 40.38
CA GLY A 71 28.47 -2.30 39.95
C GLY A 71 27.99 -0.86 40.06
N CYS A 72 28.86 0.04 39.62
CA CYS A 72 28.54 1.45 39.47
C CYS A 72 28.98 1.95 38.10
N CYS A 73 28.22 2.88 37.54
CA CYS A 73 28.53 3.55 36.28
C CYS A 73 28.51 5.08 36.47
N PRO A 74 29.26 5.85 35.66
CA PRO A 74 29.10 7.29 35.62
C PRO A 74 27.69 7.64 35.10
N ARG A 75 27.08 8.66 35.69
CA ARG A 75 25.74 9.10 35.29
C ARG A 75 25.82 10.06 34.11
N VAL A 76 25.06 9.77 33.06
CA VAL A 76 24.75 10.71 31.98
C VAL A 76 23.23 10.82 31.88
N VAL A 77 22.70 12.03 32.10
CA VAL A 77 21.26 12.28 32.18
C VAL A 77 20.60 11.93 30.84
N GLY A 78 19.57 11.08 30.89
CA GLY A 78 18.80 10.64 29.71
C GLY A 78 19.30 9.36 29.05
N SER A 79 20.47 8.84 29.46
CA SER A 79 21.04 7.58 28.95
C SER A 79 21.38 6.59 30.06
N GLU A 80 20.86 6.82 31.29
CA GLU A 80 21.18 5.98 32.44
C GLU A 80 20.83 4.50 32.21
N GLN A 81 19.68 4.24 31.60
CA GLN A 81 19.19 2.88 31.35
C GLN A 81 20.11 2.11 30.38
N GLU A 82 20.59 2.76 29.32
CA GLU A 82 21.47 2.14 28.31
C GLU A 82 22.87 1.87 28.87
N ILE A 83 23.42 2.81 29.64
CA ILE A 83 24.71 2.66 30.30
C ILE A 83 24.68 1.49 31.29
N VAL A 84 23.65 1.41 32.13
CA VAL A 84 23.47 0.30 33.07
C VAL A 84 23.32 -1.02 32.35
N TRP A 85 22.54 -1.05 31.26
CA TRP A 85 22.35 -2.27 30.50
C TRP A 85 23.65 -2.77 29.87
N ASN A 86 24.43 -1.90 29.21
CA ASN A 86 25.71 -2.26 28.62
C ASN A 86 26.68 -2.79 29.67
N ALA A 87 26.80 -2.11 30.81
CA ALA A 87 27.67 -2.54 31.90
C ALA A 87 27.22 -3.87 32.52
N ALA A 88 25.91 -4.06 32.70
CA ALA A 88 25.35 -5.32 33.20
C ALA A 88 25.51 -6.48 32.21
N ALA A 89 25.32 -6.22 30.91
CA ALA A 89 25.46 -7.22 29.86
C ALA A 89 26.92 -7.68 29.75
N GLU A 90 27.87 -6.74 29.78
CA GLU A 90 29.30 -7.02 29.78
C GLU A 90 29.72 -7.80 31.03
N ALA A 91 29.28 -7.37 32.22
CA ALA A 91 29.65 -8.03 33.46
C ALA A 91 29.03 -9.43 33.63
N SER A 92 27.88 -9.68 33.00
CA SER A 92 27.18 -10.96 33.07
C SER A 92 27.46 -11.90 31.89
N ASP A 93 28.23 -11.44 30.90
CA ASP A 93 28.50 -12.15 29.64
C ASP A 93 27.19 -12.63 28.97
N SER A 94 26.15 -11.80 29.02
CA SER A 94 24.81 -12.12 28.51
C SER A 94 24.02 -10.87 28.16
N GLU A 95 23.42 -10.83 26.98
CA GLU A 95 22.51 -9.74 26.56
C GLU A 95 21.17 -9.77 27.34
N ARG A 96 20.78 -10.95 27.82
CA ARG A 96 19.52 -11.17 28.54
C ARG A 96 19.74 -11.04 30.04
N VAL A 97 19.57 -9.81 30.52
CA VAL A 97 19.70 -9.44 31.93
C VAL A 97 18.44 -8.80 32.48
N HIS A 98 18.18 -9.06 33.75
CA HIS A 98 17.27 -8.29 34.58
C HIS A 98 18.09 -7.36 35.45
N VAL A 99 17.73 -6.08 35.47
CA VAL A 99 18.48 -5.06 36.18
C VAL A 99 17.59 -4.27 37.12
N VAL A 100 18.15 -3.84 38.23
CA VAL A 100 17.59 -2.77 39.08
C VAL A 100 18.68 -1.73 39.24
N TRP A 101 18.34 -0.46 39.09
CA TRP A 101 19.30 0.61 39.24
C TRP A 101 18.72 1.82 39.94
N HIS A 102 19.60 2.61 40.53
CA HIS A 102 19.28 3.89 41.13
C HIS A 102 20.39 4.90 40.83
N ALA A 103 20.00 6.11 40.42
CA ALA A 103 20.93 7.20 40.15
C ALA A 103 21.03 8.11 41.38
N MET A 104 22.22 8.17 41.99
CA MET A 104 22.51 9.05 43.12
C MET A 104 23.71 9.94 42.77
N GLY A 105 23.47 11.26 42.70
CA GLY A 105 24.49 12.22 42.30
C GLY A 105 24.99 11.96 40.87
N GLN A 106 26.31 11.82 40.72
CA GLN A 106 27.02 11.59 39.46
C GLN A 106 27.24 10.11 39.12
N LYS A 107 26.64 9.19 39.89
CA LYS A 107 26.82 7.74 39.71
C LYS A 107 25.47 7.02 39.63
N ILE A 108 25.47 5.93 38.88
CA ILE A 108 24.36 5.00 38.80
C ILE A 108 24.80 3.70 39.45
N TRP A 109 24.06 3.27 40.46
CA TRP A 109 24.27 2.02 41.17
C TRP A 109 23.32 1.00 40.58
N TYR A 110 23.82 -0.18 40.24
CA TYR A 110 22.98 -1.21 39.64
C TYR A 110 23.26 -2.59 40.21
N LEU A 111 22.19 -3.40 40.21
CA LEU A 111 22.23 -4.84 40.37
C LEU A 111 21.73 -5.48 39.10
N ALA A 112 22.36 -6.56 38.70
CA ALA A 112 22.01 -7.32 37.51
C ALA A 112 22.01 -8.81 37.82
N VAL A 113 21.11 -9.53 37.16
CA VAL A 113 21.03 -10.99 37.18
C VAL A 113 20.72 -11.49 35.77
N ARG A 114 21.31 -12.62 35.38
CA ARG A 114 21.00 -13.26 34.10
C ARG A 114 19.56 -13.76 34.09
N SER A 115 18.89 -13.64 32.94
CA SER A 115 17.51 -14.15 32.80
C SER A 115 17.39 -15.67 33.00
N THR A 116 18.47 -16.43 32.83
CA THR A 116 18.51 -17.87 33.11
C THR A 116 18.23 -18.18 34.57
N ASP A 117 18.77 -17.39 35.50
CA ASP A 117 18.62 -17.61 36.94
C ASP A 117 17.18 -17.31 37.38
N MET A 118 16.61 -16.26 36.79
CA MET A 118 15.24 -15.81 37.02
C MET A 118 14.19 -16.76 36.43
N SER A 119 14.56 -17.63 35.48
CA SER A 119 13.62 -18.56 34.84
C SER A 119 12.99 -19.56 35.82
N SER A 120 13.74 -19.91 36.88
CA SER A 120 13.29 -20.84 37.92
C SER A 120 12.27 -20.24 38.88
N ARG A 121 12.28 -18.92 39.07
CA ARG A 121 11.43 -18.20 40.01
C ARG A 121 10.95 -16.86 39.40
N PRO A 122 9.91 -16.88 38.55
CA PRO A 122 9.36 -15.66 37.98
C PRO A 122 8.75 -14.76 39.07
N ASN A 123 8.73 -13.45 38.84
CA ASN A 123 8.16 -12.43 39.73
C ASN A 123 8.79 -12.31 41.13
N THR A 124 10.03 -12.75 41.31
CA THR A 124 10.75 -12.50 42.57
C THR A 124 11.39 -11.13 42.60
N TRP A 125 11.93 -10.74 43.75
CA TRP A 125 12.74 -9.54 43.92
C TRP A 125 13.94 -9.84 44.81
N CYS A 126 14.98 -9.01 44.72
CA CYS A 126 16.16 -9.16 45.57
C CYS A 126 16.16 -8.09 46.67
N PRO A 127 16.28 -8.48 47.95
CA PRO A 127 16.36 -7.53 49.06
C PRO A 127 17.53 -6.54 48.95
N PHE A 128 18.63 -6.89 48.29
CA PHE A 128 19.72 -5.94 48.07
C PHE A 128 19.34 -4.79 47.13
N ALA A 129 18.31 -4.95 46.31
CA ALA A 129 17.86 -3.92 45.37
C ALA A 129 17.26 -2.69 46.07
N SER A 130 16.62 -2.87 47.22
CA SER A 130 16.09 -1.77 48.04
C SER A 130 17.18 -1.06 48.87
N LEU A 131 18.36 -1.67 48.96
CA LEU A 131 19.50 -1.18 49.74
C LEU A 131 20.53 -0.44 48.86
N LEU A 132 20.20 -0.18 47.59
CA LEU A 132 21.02 0.64 46.71
C LEU A 132 21.09 2.09 47.20
N PRO A 133 22.25 2.77 47.11
CA PRO A 133 22.40 4.16 47.55
C PRO A 133 21.32 5.07 46.95
N GLY A 134 20.67 5.87 47.80
CA GLY A 134 19.59 6.79 47.41
C GLY A 134 18.17 6.21 47.53
N MET A 135 18.04 4.90 47.76
CA MET A 135 16.75 4.28 48.10
C MET A 135 16.38 4.53 49.57
N LYS A 136 15.09 4.40 49.89
CA LYS A 136 14.52 4.71 51.22
C LYS A 136 15.16 3.90 52.35
N ASP A 137 15.49 2.64 52.09
CA ASP A 137 15.96 1.69 53.11
C ASP A 137 17.50 1.58 53.13
N ALA A 138 18.20 2.33 52.26
CA ALA A 138 19.65 2.31 52.15
C ALA A 138 20.32 3.12 53.26
N LYS A 139 21.47 2.63 53.74
CA LYS A 139 22.35 3.37 54.65
C LYS A 139 23.40 4.14 53.85
N GLU A 140 23.98 5.16 54.47
CA GLU A 140 25.04 5.95 53.86
C GLU A 140 26.29 5.08 53.64
N PRO A 141 26.88 5.08 52.41
CA PRO A 141 28.14 4.39 52.15
C PRO A 141 29.32 5.00 52.92
N PRO A 142 30.32 4.20 53.38
CA PRO A 142 30.49 2.77 53.13
C PRO A 142 29.68 1.87 54.08
N VAL A 143 29.04 0.83 53.54
CA VAL A 143 28.26 -0.16 54.31
C VAL A 143 28.38 -1.54 53.69
N ILE A 144 28.34 -2.59 54.52
CA ILE A 144 28.40 -3.97 54.08
C ILE A 144 27.11 -4.67 54.46
N TYR A 145 26.36 -5.15 53.48
CA TYR A 145 25.18 -5.97 53.70
C TYR A 145 25.52 -7.44 53.50
N THR A 146 25.07 -8.29 54.41
CA THR A 146 25.33 -9.74 54.35
C THR A 146 24.03 -10.50 54.47
N ASN A 147 23.86 -11.55 53.67
CA ASN A 147 22.82 -12.54 53.82
C ASN A 147 23.48 -13.91 53.99
N PHE A 148 23.13 -14.61 55.06
CA PHE A 148 23.58 -15.97 55.33
C PHE A 148 22.39 -16.92 55.16
N SER A 149 22.44 -17.74 54.11
CA SER A 149 21.56 -18.89 53.94
C SER A 149 22.34 -20.18 54.26
N ASP A 150 21.61 -21.26 54.54
CA ASP A 150 22.19 -22.56 54.91
C ASP A 150 23.14 -23.10 53.83
N GLU A 151 22.85 -22.85 52.55
CA GLU A 151 23.62 -23.36 51.41
C GLU A 151 24.63 -22.35 50.85
N SER A 152 24.38 -21.05 51.04
CA SER A 152 25.24 -20.00 50.48
C SER A 152 25.11 -18.69 51.23
N ALA A 153 26.15 -17.88 51.18
CA ALA A 153 26.15 -16.53 51.70
C ALA A 153 26.46 -15.54 50.60
N THR A 154 25.80 -14.39 50.65
CA THR A 154 25.99 -13.30 49.70
C THR A 154 26.24 -12.02 50.47
N MET A 155 27.26 -11.29 50.08
CA MET A 155 27.62 -9.99 50.64
C MET A 155 27.58 -8.94 49.54
N MET A 156 26.98 -7.80 49.83
CA MET A 156 27.04 -6.59 49.03
C MET A 156 27.84 -5.53 49.79
N THR A 157 28.98 -5.14 49.24
CA THR A 157 29.82 -4.06 49.77
C THR A 157 29.56 -2.81 48.96
N VAL A 158 28.95 -1.82 49.61
CA VAL A 158 28.70 -0.50 49.05
C VAL A 158 29.81 0.42 49.52
N MET A 159 30.73 0.78 48.64
CA MET A 159 31.78 1.77 48.90
C MET A 159 31.31 3.16 48.45
N GLN A 160 32.07 4.20 48.78
CA GLN A 160 31.81 5.54 48.22
C GLN A 160 31.95 5.55 46.69
N ASP A 161 32.89 4.74 46.19
CA ASP A 161 33.26 4.76 44.78
C ASP A 161 32.76 3.60 43.93
N GLY A 162 32.27 2.53 44.54
CA GLY A 162 31.77 1.40 43.78
C GLY A 162 31.01 0.37 44.60
N LEU A 163 30.35 -0.52 43.86
CA LEU A 163 29.56 -1.61 44.41
C LEU A 163 30.26 -2.92 44.07
N GLN A 164 30.41 -3.80 45.05
CA GLN A 164 30.94 -5.13 44.84
C GLN A 164 30.04 -6.16 45.50
N ILE A 165 29.80 -7.26 44.78
CA ILE A 165 29.07 -8.40 45.31
C ILE A 165 30.03 -9.57 45.43
N HIS A 166 29.92 -10.27 46.55
CA HIS A 166 30.67 -11.49 46.78
C HIS A 166 29.77 -12.58 47.28
N ARG A 167 29.89 -13.75 46.66
CA ARG A 167 29.15 -14.95 47.04
C ARG A 167 30.13 -16.04 47.41
N GLY A 168 29.77 -16.86 48.39
CA GLY A 168 30.57 -18.00 48.80
C GLY A 168 29.91 -18.75 49.95
N THR A 169 30.69 -19.57 50.65
CA THR A 169 30.24 -20.22 51.88
C THR A 169 30.15 -19.19 53.01
N THR A 170 29.27 -19.45 54.00
CA THR A 170 29.06 -18.61 55.19
C THR A 170 30.36 -18.18 55.89
N SER A 171 31.32 -19.11 56.05
CA SER A 171 32.61 -18.81 56.70
C SER A 171 33.47 -17.83 55.90
N VAL A 172 33.59 -18.06 54.58
CA VAL A 172 34.37 -17.20 53.66
C VAL A 172 33.76 -15.81 53.57
N VAL A 173 32.44 -15.73 53.41
CA VAL A 173 31.75 -14.43 53.28
C VAL A 173 31.81 -13.64 54.59
N ARG A 174 31.64 -14.29 55.74
CA ARG A 174 31.79 -13.63 57.05
C ARG A 174 33.21 -13.12 57.27
N ALA A 175 34.23 -13.95 57.02
CA ALA A 175 35.63 -13.53 57.13
C ALA A 175 35.96 -12.37 56.18
N LYS A 176 35.40 -12.39 54.96
CA LYS A 176 35.57 -11.31 53.99
C LYS A 176 34.84 -10.03 54.42
N ALA A 177 33.63 -10.13 54.96
CA ALA A 177 32.87 -9.00 55.48
C ALA A 177 33.61 -8.30 56.62
N GLU A 178 34.13 -9.07 57.58
CA GLU A 178 34.95 -8.53 58.68
C GLU A 178 36.23 -7.86 58.19
N ARG A 179 36.90 -8.46 57.20
CA ARG A 179 38.10 -7.88 56.60
C ARG A 179 37.78 -6.57 55.88
N MET A 180 36.76 -6.55 55.02
CA MET A 180 36.34 -5.35 54.30
C MET A 180 35.87 -4.25 55.25
N SER A 181 35.19 -4.61 56.34
CA SER A 181 34.78 -3.65 57.38
C SER A 181 35.99 -2.94 57.99
N ARG A 182 37.04 -3.69 58.34
CA ARG A 182 38.29 -3.11 58.88
C ARG A 182 39.01 -2.23 57.85
N GLU A 183 39.04 -2.64 56.58
CA GLU A 183 39.65 -1.87 55.49
C GLU A 183 38.88 -0.56 55.19
N LEU A 184 37.56 -0.55 55.39
CA LEU A 184 36.68 0.60 55.16
C LEU A 184 36.40 1.40 56.45
N ASN A 185 37.41 1.60 57.31
CA ASN A 185 37.31 2.39 58.55
C ASN A 185 36.24 1.89 59.53
N ASN A 186 36.11 0.58 59.72
CA ASN A 186 35.08 -0.06 60.54
C ASN A 186 33.65 0.22 60.02
N ALA A 187 33.46 0.12 58.71
CA ALA A 187 32.14 0.22 58.09
C ALA A 187 31.16 -0.77 58.74
N PRO A 188 29.90 -0.37 59.01
CA PRO A 188 28.92 -1.22 59.65
C PRO A 188 28.60 -2.45 58.78
N ILE A 189 28.57 -3.62 59.41
CA ILE A 189 28.12 -4.88 58.80
C ILE A 189 26.66 -5.08 59.21
N GLU A 190 25.79 -5.14 58.24
CA GLU A 190 24.35 -5.26 58.41
C GLU A 190 23.91 -6.63 57.89
N GLU A 191 23.42 -7.47 58.80
CA GLU A 191 22.89 -8.78 58.45
C GLU A 191 21.42 -8.69 58.01
N MET A 192 21.12 -9.37 56.91
CA MET A 192 19.79 -9.50 56.33
C MET A 192 19.10 -10.72 56.95
N VAL A 193 18.51 -10.48 58.12
CA VAL A 193 17.65 -11.46 58.80
C VAL A 193 16.25 -11.43 58.16
N PRO A 194 15.50 -12.55 58.09
CA PRO A 194 14.17 -12.59 57.49
C PRO A 194 13.20 -11.51 57.98
N ASP A 195 13.21 -11.19 59.28
CA ASP A 195 12.38 -10.13 59.87
C ASP A 195 12.66 -8.76 59.26
N ARG A 196 13.93 -8.49 58.91
CA ARG A 196 14.32 -7.24 58.27
C ARG A 196 13.92 -7.21 56.81
N ILE A 197 14.04 -8.34 56.10
CA ILE A 197 13.67 -8.44 54.68
C ILE A 197 12.21 -8.05 54.48
N GLN A 198 11.33 -8.44 55.40
CA GLN A 198 9.90 -8.09 55.34
C GLN A 198 9.62 -6.58 55.54
N MET A 199 10.52 -5.84 56.19
CA MET A 199 10.39 -4.39 56.37
C MET A 199 10.88 -3.59 55.16
N LEU A 200 11.64 -4.21 54.26
CA LEU A 200 12.19 -3.56 53.09
C LEU A 200 11.14 -3.33 52.02
N THR A 201 11.28 -2.23 51.29
CA THR A 201 10.42 -1.93 50.15
C THR A 201 10.76 -2.84 48.96
N PRO A 202 9.79 -3.63 48.45
CA PRO A 202 10.07 -4.53 47.34
C PRO A 202 10.31 -3.75 46.04
N VAL A 203 11.47 -3.97 45.41
CA VAL A 203 11.84 -3.33 44.14
C VAL A 203 11.80 -4.37 43.01
N PRO A 204 10.93 -4.22 42.00
CA PRO A 204 10.82 -5.18 40.93
C PRO A 204 12.03 -5.13 40.00
N TRP A 205 12.39 -6.28 39.45
CA TRP A 205 13.40 -6.40 38.40
C TRP A 205 12.90 -5.81 37.07
N PHE A 206 13.73 -5.03 36.39
CA PHE A 206 13.45 -4.54 35.05
C PHE A 206 14.12 -5.42 34.00
N SER A 207 13.32 -6.02 33.12
CA SER A 207 13.83 -6.71 31.94
C SER A 207 13.95 -5.75 30.77
N LEU A 208 15.18 -5.49 30.35
CA LEU A 208 15.47 -4.65 29.18
C LEU A 208 15.35 -5.42 27.86
N SER A 209 15.67 -6.71 27.86
CA SER A 209 15.47 -7.61 26.71
C SER A 209 14.02 -7.68 26.26
N MET A 210 13.04 -7.51 27.16
CA MET A 210 11.63 -7.44 26.79
C MET A 210 11.30 -6.24 25.92
N PHE A 211 12.01 -5.12 26.01
CA PHE A 211 11.72 -3.96 25.16
C PHE A 211 12.15 -4.21 23.73
N GLU A 212 13.34 -4.76 23.51
CA GLU A 212 13.78 -5.15 22.18
C GLU A 212 12.91 -6.26 21.61
N ASP A 213 12.62 -7.31 22.39
CA ASP A 213 11.79 -8.40 21.93
C ASP A 213 10.36 -7.93 21.62
N ARG A 214 9.81 -6.99 22.40
CA ARG A 214 8.50 -6.37 22.09
C ARG A 214 8.57 -5.46 20.88
N ALA A 215 9.61 -4.66 20.73
CA ALA A 215 9.82 -3.82 19.54
C ALA A 215 9.94 -4.68 18.29
N ARG A 216 10.70 -5.78 18.35
CA ARG A 216 10.82 -6.78 17.28
C ARG A 216 9.48 -7.44 16.98
N ARG A 217 8.69 -7.81 17.99
CA ARG A 217 7.32 -8.37 17.80
C ARG A 217 6.37 -7.36 17.17
N VAL A 218 6.40 -6.10 17.62
CA VAL A 218 5.57 -5.03 17.05
C VAL A 218 5.97 -4.75 15.61
N LEU A 219 7.26 -4.69 15.31
CA LEU A 219 7.77 -4.49 13.96
C LEU A 219 7.42 -5.67 13.05
N ALA A 220 7.54 -6.91 13.54
CA ALA A 220 7.10 -8.10 12.82
C ALA A 220 5.58 -8.07 12.55
N ALA A 221 4.76 -7.78 13.56
CA ALA A 221 3.31 -7.66 13.41
C ALA A 221 2.92 -6.55 12.42
N ALA A 222 3.58 -5.39 12.50
CA ALA A 222 3.38 -4.28 11.57
C ALA A 222 3.76 -4.66 10.13
N SER A 223 4.86 -5.40 9.94
CA SER A 223 5.28 -5.88 8.62
C SER A 223 4.26 -6.85 8.00
N ILE A 224 3.70 -7.76 8.81
CA ILE A 224 2.64 -8.69 8.38
C ILE A 224 1.37 -7.92 8.02
N ALA A 225 0.97 -6.94 8.84
CA ALA A 225 -0.20 -6.10 8.56
C ALA A 225 -0.02 -5.32 7.25
N ALA A 226 1.16 -4.73 7.02
CA ALA A 226 1.47 -4.04 5.78
C ALA A 226 1.42 -4.98 4.56
N ALA A 227 1.99 -6.18 4.67
CA ALA A 227 1.93 -7.19 3.61
C ALA A 227 0.49 -7.64 3.30
N MET A 228 -0.36 -7.75 4.33
CA MET A 228 -1.77 -8.08 4.18
C MET A 228 -2.53 -6.98 3.42
N VAL A 229 -2.28 -5.70 3.73
CA VAL A 229 -2.86 -4.56 3.01
C VAL A 229 -2.45 -4.56 1.54
N ILE A 230 -1.16 -4.77 1.24
CA ILE A 230 -0.67 -4.83 -0.15
C ILE A 230 -1.31 -6.00 -0.91
N SER A 231 -1.39 -7.17 -0.26
CA SER A 231 -2.04 -8.35 -0.84
C SER A 231 -3.51 -8.10 -1.14
N PHE A 232 -4.22 -7.43 -0.22
CA PHE A 232 -5.61 -7.05 -0.41
C PHE A 232 -5.80 -6.07 -1.57
N LEU A 233 -4.94 -5.06 -1.69
CA LEU A 233 -4.94 -4.15 -2.84
C LEU A 233 -4.67 -4.88 -4.16
N SER A 234 -3.77 -5.86 -4.17
CA SER A 234 -3.52 -6.68 -5.36
C SER A 234 -4.76 -7.47 -5.79
N ILE A 235 -5.48 -8.06 -4.83
CA ILE A 235 -6.76 -8.76 -5.09
C ILE A 235 -7.79 -7.80 -5.68
N ILE A 236 -7.90 -6.56 -5.17
CA ILE A 236 -8.82 -5.54 -5.70
C ILE A 236 -8.47 -5.20 -7.16
N VAL A 237 -7.20 -4.99 -7.48
CA VAL A 237 -6.76 -4.70 -8.85
C VAL A 237 -7.13 -5.84 -9.79
N TRP A 238 -6.88 -7.09 -9.38
CA TRP A 238 -7.28 -8.27 -10.13
C TRP A 238 -8.80 -8.37 -10.31
N PHE A 239 -9.57 -8.04 -9.27
CA PHE A 239 -11.02 -8.04 -9.33
C PHE A 239 -11.56 -7.01 -10.32
N VAL A 240 -11.02 -5.79 -10.33
CA VAL A 240 -11.38 -4.75 -11.31
C VAL A 240 -11.02 -5.17 -12.73
N ALA A 241 -9.83 -5.75 -12.93
CA ALA A 241 -9.41 -6.26 -14.23
C ALA A 241 -10.34 -7.38 -14.74
N ALA A 242 -10.74 -8.30 -13.86
CA ALA A 242 -11.69 -9.37 -14.19
C ALA A 242 -13.06 -8.82 -14.60
N MET A 243 -13.61 -7.85 -13.85
CA MET A 243 -14.87 -7.20 -14.22
C MET A 243 -14.77 -6.44 -15.55
N SER A 244 -13.64 -5.78 -15.81
CA SER A 244 -13.40 -5.10 -17.08
C SER A 244 -13.36 -6.09 -18.25
N ALA A 245 -12.74 -7.25 -18.07
CA ALA A 245 -12.71 -8.30 -19.10
C ALA A 245 -14.10 -8.89 -19.38
N MET A 246 -14.93 -9.06 -18.35
CA MET A 246 -16.33 -9.50 -18.50
C MET A 246 -17.15 -8.50 -19.31
N ASN A 247 -17.04 -7.20 -19.00
CA ASN A 247 -17.76 -6.15 -19.75
C ASN A 247 -17.27 -6.06 -21.21
N SER A 248 -15.95 -6.15 -21.44
CA SER A 248 -15.41 -6.13 -22.79
C SER A 248 -15.89 -7.30 -23.65
N SER A 249 -16.18 -8.45 -23.04
CA SER A 249 -16.69 -9.62 -23.78
C SER A 249 -18.11 -9.38 -24.29
N ALA A 250 -18.95 -8.70 -23.50
CA ALA A 250 -20.30 -8.30 -23.92
C ALA A 250 -20.25 -7.31 -25.10
N ASP A 251 -19.33 -6.32 -25.04
CA ASP A 251 -19.15 -5.37 -26.14
C ASP A 251 -18.68 -6.06 -27.42
N ILE A 252 -17.78 -7.05 -27.32
CA ILE A 252 -17.31 -7.83 -28.49
C ILE A 252 -18.47 -8.60 -29.13
N GLU A 253 -19.34 -9.22 -28.32
CA GLU A 253 -20.51 -9.95 -28.84
C GLU A 253 -21.49 -9.00 -29.55
N ASP A 254 -21.73 -7.82 -28.97
CA ASP A 254 -22.58 -6.79 -29.60
C ASP A 254 -21.96 -6.22 -30.88
N ILE A 255 -20.65 -6.01 -30.90
CA ILE A 255 -19.92 -5.58 -32.10
C ILE A 255 -20.00 -6.66 -33.19
N GLN A 256 -19.85 -7.94 -32.83
CA GLN A 256 -20.02 -9.06 -33.78
C GLN A 256 -21.43 -9.09 -34.35
N LYS A 257 -22.47 -9.03 -33.50
CA LYS A 257 -23.88 -8.99 -33.95
C LYS A 257 -24.16 -7.81 -34.88
N ARG A 258 -23.65 -6.61 -34.56
CA ARG A 258 -23.79 -5.41 -35.42
C ARG A 258 -23.06 -5.58 -36.75
N SER A 259 -21.87 -6.19 -36.73
CA SER A 259 -21.09 -6.46 -37.93
C SER A 259 -21.80 -7.46 -38.85
N GLU A 260 -22.34 -8.54 -38.30
CA GLU A 260 -23.14 -9.54 -39.02
C GLU A 260 -24.40 -8.93 -39.62
N ALA A 261 -25.15 -8.14 -38.83
CA ALA A 261 -26.35 -7.46 -39.31
C ALA A 261 -26.05 -6.48 -40.46
N LYS A 262 -24.98 -5.68 -40.35
CA LYS A 262 -24.54 -4.81 -41.44
C LYS A 262 -24.12 -5.60 -42.67
N SER A 263 -23.37 -6.69 -42.50
CA SER A 263 -22.94 -7.55 -43.60
C SER A 263 -24.13 -8.17 -44.34
N LEU A 264 -25.12 -8.68 -43.61
CA LEU A 264 -26.38 -9.18 -44.19
C LEU A 264 -27.16 -8.09 -44.91
N SER A 265 -27.24 -6.88 -44.35
CA SER A 265 -27.91 -5.76 -45.01
C SER A 265 -27.25 -5.35 -46.33
N LEU A 266 -25.91 -5.40 -46.38
CA LEU A 266 -25.14 -5.13 -47.61
C LEU A 266 -25.31 -6.26 -48.63
N LEU A 267 -25.32 -7.52 -48.19
CA LEU A 267 -25.62 -8.64 -49.10
C LEU A 267 -27.03 -8.53 -49.68
N LYS A 268 -28.01 -8.14 -48.85
CA LYS A 268 -29.39 -7.93 -49.30
C LYS A 268 -29.48 -6.76 -50.28
N SER A 269 -28.82 -5.63 -50.02
CA SER A 269 -28.81 -4.49 -50.95
C SER A 269 -28.11 -4.83 -52.27
N VAL A 270 -27.03 -5.61 -52.24
CA VAL A 270 -26.39 -6.15 -53.45
C VAL A 270 -27.31 -7.13 -54.18
N GLN A 271 -28.06 -7.98 -53.47
CA GLN A 271 -29.03 -8.88 -54.08
C GLN A 271 -30.19 -8.13 -54.73
N GLU A 272 -30.72 -7.11 -54.07
CA GLU A 272 -31.75 -6.20 -54.61
C GLU A 272 -31.22 -5.43 -55.83
N GLN A 273 -29.98 -4.96 -55.78
CA GLN A 273 -29.30 -4.34 -56.93
C GLN A 273 -29.02 -5.35 -58.06
N ARG A 274 -28.76 -6.64 -57.76
CA ARG A 274 -28.64 -7.70 -58.77
C ARG A 274 -29.99 -8.11 -59.37
N ALA A 275 -31.07 -7.99 -58.61
CA ALA A 275 -32.44 -8.16 -59.06
C ALA A 275 -33.00 -6.91 -59.76
N SER A 276 -32.21 -5.83 -59.84
CA SER A 276 -32.57 -4.61 -60.56
C SER A 276 -32.89 -4.91 -62.03
N PRO A 277 -33.91 -4.24 -62.61
CA PRO A 277 -34.22 -4.32 -64.04
C PRO A 277 -33.05 -3.93 -64.95
N MET A 278 -31.95 -3.39 -64.40
CA MET A 278 -30.70 -3.13 -65.11
C MET A 278 -30.17 -4.37 -65.86
N ARG A 279 -30.35 -5.58 -65.31
CA ARG A 279 -29.87 -6.81 -65.97
C ARG A 279 -30.67 -7.13 -67.24
N GLU A 280 -31.99 -6.93 -67.18
CA GLU A 280 -32.88 -7.06 -68.33
C GLU A 280 -32.63 -5.95 -69.34
N GLN A 281 -32.36 -4.72 -68.87
CA GLN A 281 -32.03 -3.58 -69.72
C GLN A 281 -30.68 -3.76 -70.43
N LEU A 282 -29.67 -4.34 -69.77
CA LEU A 282 -28.38 -4.69 -70.38
C LEU A 282 -28.53 -5.83 -71.39
N ALA A 283 -29.37 -6.83 -71.11
CA ALA A 283 -29.66 -7.90 -72.07
C ALA A 283 -30.34 -7.33 -73.33
N ARG A 284 -31.37 -6.47 -73.17
CA ARG A 284 -32.02 -5.79 -74.30
C ARG A 284 -31.06 -4.90 -75.09
N PHE A 285 -30.15 -4.21 -74.40
CA PHE A 285 -29.09 -3.43 -75.06
C PHE A 285 -28.15 -4.33 -75.88
N ALA A 286 -27.71 -5.45 -75.31
CA ALA A 286 -26.86 -6.42 -76.00
C ALA A 286 -27.56 -7.01 -77.23
N ASP A 287 -28.83 -7.41 -77.11
CA ASP A 287 -29.62 -7.95 -78.22
C ASP A 287 -29.75 -6.93 -79.38
N VAL A 288 -30.01 -5.65 -79.07
CA VAL A 288 -30.08 -4.57 -80.07
C VAL A 288 -28.72 -4.34 -80.72
N ASN A 289 -27.65 -4.30 -79.93
CA ASN A 289 -26.30 -4.08 -80.44
C ASN A 289 -25.83 -5.23 -81.32
N ASP A 290 -26.07 -6.48 -80.94
CA ASP A 290 -25.72 -7.67 -81.72
C ASP A 290 -26.51 -7.73 -83.04
N GLY A 291 -27.80 -7.36 -83.01
CA GLY A 291 -28.62 -7.23 -84.22
C GLY A 291 -28.11 -6.15 -85.18
N LEU A 292 -27.64 -5.02 -84.66
CA LEU A 292 -27.04 -3.95 -85.46
C LEU A 292 -25.67 -4.34 -86.03
N LEU A 293 -24.84 -5.03 -85.25
CA LEU A 293 -23.53 -5.52 -85.71
C LEU A 293 -23.68 -6.56 -86.83
N ALA A 294 -24.67 -7.45 -86.76
CA ALA A 294 -24.97 -8.40 -87.83
C ALA A 294 -25.33 -7.70 -89.16
N LEU A 295 -25.82 -6.47 -89.06
CA LEU A 295 -26.15 -5.60 -90.19
C LEU A 295 -24.98 -4.66 -90.58
N ASN A 296 -23.79 -4.81 -90.01
CA ASN A 296 -22.67 -3.86 -90.18
C ASN A 296 -23.03 -2.40 -89.79
N GLY A 297 -24.02 -2.21 -88.93
CA GLY A 297 -24.36 -0.93 -88.34
C GLY A 297 -23.66 -0.71 -86.99
N TYR A 298 -23.68 0.52 -86.50
CA TYR A 298 -23.26 0.84 -85.14
C TYR A 298 -24.31 1.67 -84.43
N LEU A 299 -24.41 1.46 -83.12
CA LEU A 299 -25.33 2.15 -82.24
C LEU A 299 -24.76 3.51 -81.85
N ASP A 300 -25.52 4.59 -82.08
CA ASP A 300 -25.11 5.96 -81.78
C ASP A 300 -25.64 6.42 -80.42
N ILE A 301 -26.96 6.28 -80.19
CA ILE A 301 -27.58 6.63 -78.91
C ILE A 301 -28.50 5.49 -78.47
N TYR A 302 -28.42 5.13 -77.20
CA TYR A 302 -29.37 4.25 -76.54
C TYR A 302 -29.80 4.89 -75.22
N PHE A 303 -31.10 5.16 -75.06
CA PHE A 303 -31.66 5.69 -73.83
C PHE A 303 -32.93 4.95 -73.45
N ILE A 304 -33.16 4.83 -72.14
CA ILE A 304 -34.32 4.16 -71.59
C ILE A 304 -35.22 5.22 -70.97
N GLU A 305 -36.36 5.48 -71.58
CA GLU A 305 -37.34 6.42 -71.07
C GLU A 305 -38.64 5.69 -70.73
N ARG A 306 -39.02 5.69 -69.45
CA ARG A 306 -40.28 5.09 -68.95
C ARG A 306 -40.51 3.65 -69.46
N ASP A 307 -39.49 2.81 -69.31
CA ASP A 307 -39.50 1.38 -69.72
C ASP A 307 -39.55 1.15 -71.25
N LYS A 308 -39.33 2.20 -72.04
CA LYS A 308 -39.13 2.10 -73.49
C LYS A 308 -37.67 2.35 -73.80
N ALA A 309 -37.01 1.34 -74.37
CA ALA A 309 -35.68 1.50 -74.94
C ALA A 309 -35.85 2.16 -76.32
N VAL A 310 -35.35 3.39 -76.42
CA VAL A 310 -35.27 4.16 -77.65
C VAL A 310 -33.82 4.21 -78.06
N TRP A 311 -33.57 3.84 -79.31
CA TRP A 311 -32.23 3.75 -79.83
C TRP A 311 -32.13 4.33 -81.23
N ARG A 312 -30.96 4.88 -81.53
CA ARG A 312 -30.58 5.43 -82.82
C ARG A 312 -29.31 4.74 -83.29
N ALA A 313 -29.35 4.21 -84.50
CA ALA A 313 -28.22 3.54 -85.13
C ALA A 313 -27.97 4.08 -86.54
N ILE A 314 -26.73 3.92 -86.99
CA ILE A 314 -26.30 4.28 -88.34
C ILE A 314 -26.01 2.98 -89.08
N LEU A 315 -26.68 2.80 -90.21
CA LEU A 315 -26.64 1.58 -91.03
C LEU A 315 -26.19 1.93 -92.46
N PRO A 316 -25.41 1.05 -93.12
CA PRO A 316 -25.01 1.23 -94.52
C PRO A 316 -26.22 1.11 -95.49
N GLU A 317 -26.15 1.79 -96.64
CA GLU A 317 -27.26 1.92 -97.60
C GLU A 317 -27.69 0.61 -98.27
N ASN A 318 -26.88 -0.45 -98.15
CA ASN A 318 -27.13 -1.74 -98.79
C ASN A 318 -28.14 -2.62 -98.04
N ILE A 319 -28.78 -2.12 -96.98
CA ILE A 319 -29.70 -2.87 -96.14
C ILE A 319 -31.14 -2.57 -96.54
N THR A 320 -31.86 -3.62 -96.90
CA THR A 320 -33.29 -3.55 -97.24
C THR A 320 -34.13 -3.14 -96.04
N SER A 321 -35.14 -2.30 -96.27
CA SER A 321 -36.13 -1.84 -95.29
C SER A 321 -36.76 -2.98 -94.47
N ASP A 322 -36.91 -4.16 -95.08
CA ASP A 322 -37.51 -5.33 -94.44
C ASP A 322 -36.68 -5.79 -93.22
N ARG A 323 -35.35 -5.81 -93.34
CA ARG A 323 -34.42 -6.17 -92.24
C ARG A 323 -34.40 -5.15 -91.12
N ILE A 324 -34.64 -3.88 -91.45
CA ILE A 324 -34.70 -2.79 -90.48
C ILE A 324 -36.00 -2.88 -89.67
N SER A 325 -37.09 -3.27 -90.33
CA SER A 325 -38.39 -3.49 -89.69
C SER A 325 -38.39 -4.72 -88.74
N GLU A 326 -37.61 -5.77 -89.06
CA GLU A 326 -37.42 -6.94 -88.18
C GLU A 326 -36.82 -6.57 -86.81
N LEU A 327 -36.00 -5.51 -86.75
CA LEU A 327 -35.43 -4.99 -85.50
C LEU A 327 -36.35 -3.99 -84.77
N GLY A 328 -37.55 -3.73 -85.29
CA GLY A 328 -38.49 -2.78 -84.66
C GLY A 328 -38.22 -1.32 -84.96
N ALA A 329 -37.54 -1.07 -86.07
CA ALA A 329 -36.93 0.21 -86.34
C ALA A 329 -37.54 0.86 -87.56
N GLN A 330 -37.68 2.18 -87.51
CA GLN A 330 -38.19 2.99 -88.62
C GLN A 330 -37.02 3.81 -89.19
N THR A 331 -36.84 3.71 -90.50
CA THR A 331 -35.88 4.55 -91.24
C THR A 331 -36.35 5.99 -91.21
N LEU A 332 -35.53 6.88 -90.67
CA LEU A 332 -35.70 8.32 -90.83
C LEU A 332 -34.85 8.79 -92.00
N ASP A 333 -35.34 9.85 -92.64
CA ASP A 333 -34.92 10.32 -93.97
C ASP A 333 -33.40 10.34 -94.20
N THR A 334 -32.99 9.83 -95.36
CA THR A 334 -31.58 9.58 -95.73
C THR A 334 -30.94 10.85 -96.26
N SER A 335 -30.66 11.82 -95.39
CA SER A 335 -29.91 13.02 -95.78
C SER A 335 -28.42 12.80 -95.52
N GLY A 336 -27.67 12.37 -96.54
CA GLY A 336 -26.19 12.38 -96.52
C GLY A 336 -25.46 11.06 -96.78
N GLY A 337 -26.07 10.05 -97.39
CA GLY A 337 -25.38 8.82 -97.78
C GLY A 337 -25.28 7.73 -96.69
N GLN A 338 -25.95 7.95 -95.55
CA GLN A 338 -26.01 7.01 -94.43
C GLN A 338 -27.45 6.94 -93.92
N GLY A 339 -27.98 5.72 -93.74
CA GLY A 339 -29.32 5.50 -93.22
C GLY A 339 -29.32 5.66 -91.70
N VAL A 340 -30.00 6.70 -91.20
CA VAL A 340 -30.25 6.84 -89.75
C VAL A 340 -31.56 6.14 -89.43
N VAL A 341 -31.50 5.22 -88.48
CA VAL A 341 -32.66 4.45 -88.06
C VAL A 341 -32.95 4.72 -86.60
N ILE A 342 -34.23 4.96 -86.28
CA ILE A 342 -34.70 5.06 -84.90
C ILE A 342 -35.63 3.90 -84.61
N GLY A 343 -35.33 3.12 -83.58
CA GLY A 343 -36.13 1.99 -83.15
C GLY A 343 -36.79 2.19 -81.80
N ASN A 344 -37.99 1.61 -81.66
CA ASN A 344 -38.69 1.51 -80.40
C ASN A 344 -39.04 0.05 -80.10
N THR A 345 -38.48 -0.47 -79.02
CA THR A 345 -38.42 -1.91 -78.74
C THR A 345 -39.77 -2.52 -78.31
N ARG A 346 -40.89 -1.76 -78.29
CA ARG A 346 -42.20 -2.29 -77.89
C ARG A 346 -43.00 -2.99 -78.99
N GLU A 347 -42.66 -2.84 -80.28
CA GLU A 347 -43.42 -3.46 -81.38
C GLU A 347 -42.73 -4.64 -82.06
N ALA A 348 -41.48 -4.96 -81.72
CA ALA A 348 -40.61 -5.79 -82.56
C ALA A 348 -40.37 -7.24 -82.10
N LEU A 349 -40.74 -7.59 -80.87
CA LEU A 349 -40.39 -8.90 -80.29
C LEU A 349 -41.63 -9.78 -80.13
N ASN A 350 -42.14 -10.24 -81.27
CA ASN A 350 -42.84 -11.52 -81.36
C ASN A 350 -42.15 -12.39 -82.41
N ILE A 351 -40.82 -12.52 -82.29
CA ILE A 351 -40.06 -13.50 -83.07
C ILE A 351 -40.40 -14.89 -82.52
N GLY A 352 -41.12 -15.65 -83.34
CA GLY A 352 -41.64 -16.96 -83.01
C GLY A 352 -40.55 -17.95 -82.59
N ARG A 353 -40.61 -18.38 -81.34
CA ARG A 353 -40.03 -19.66 -80.91
C ARG A 353 -40.93 -20.79 -81.42
N LYS A 354 -40.86 -21.09 -82.72
CA LYS A 354 -41.46 -22.29 -83.34
C LYS A 354 -40.37 -23.31 -83.69
N GLY A 355 -40.28 -24.33 -82.83
CA GLY A 355 -40.01 -25.74 -83.18
C GLY A 355 -38.79 -26.11 -84.01
N GLY A 356 -37.75 -26.60 -83.34
CA GLY A 356 -36.82 -27.60 -83.88
C GLY A 356 -36.95 -28.91 -83.10
N LYS A 357 -37.68 -29.87 -83.68
CA LYS A 357 -37.52 -31.31 -83.42
C LYS A 357 -36.88 -31.89 -84.70
N LYS A 358 -35.78 -32.62 -84.49
CA LYS A 358 -34.82 -33.20 -85.44
C LYS A 358 -33.70 -32.27 -85.87
#